data_AF-A0A7Z8PAQ2-F1
#
_entry.id   AF-A0A7Z8PAQ2-F1
#
_cell.length_a   1.000
_cell.length_b   1.000
_cell.length_c   1.000
_cell.angle_alpha   90.00
_cell.angle_beta   90.00
_cell.angle_gamma   90.00
#
_symmetry.space_group_name_H-M   'P 1'
#
loop_
_entity.id
_entity.type
_entity.pdbx_description
1 polymer ?
#
loop_
_entity_poly.entity_id
_entity_poly.type
_entity_poly.pdbx_seq_one_letter_code
_entity_poly.pdbx_strand_id
1 'polypeptide(L)' 'MVLGITSNLKFSKVPGNVLITAQESGLDKASVIVVSQLVALDKEWFLHRIGPIPQLTIDLVEHGLGLLLGFK' A
#
# COMPACT_ATOMS: atom_id res chain seq x y z
N MET A 1 -2.81 6.98 -10.08
CA MET A 1 -3.56 6.59 -8.88
C MET A 1 -2.55 6.27 -7.78
N VAL A 2 -2.95 6.40 -6.53
CA VAL A 2 -2.15 6.08 -5.34
C VAL A 2 -2.98 5.25 -4.36
N LEU A 3 -2.30 4.55 -3.46
CA LEU A 3 -2.90 3.85 -2.33
C LEU A 3 -2.50 4.51 -1.01
N GLY A 4 -3.43 4.53 -0.05
CA GLY A 4 -3.15 4.98 1.30
C GLY A 4 -2.26 3.99 2.08
N ILE A 5 -1.39 4.52 2.94
CA ILE A 5 -0.59 3.75 3.88
C ILE A 5 -0.91 4.22 5.30
N THR A 6 -1.06 3.29 6.24
CA THR A 6 -1.29 3.60 7.66
C THR A 6 -0.41 2.76 8.57
N SER A 7 0.12 3.34 9.65
CA SER A 7 0.79 2.58 10.70
C SER A 7 -0.17 1.92 11.70
N ASN A 8 -1.49 2.06 11.49
CA ASN A 8 -2.48 1.33 12.27
C ASN A 8 -2.55 -0.12 11.79
N LEU A 9 -1.76 -0.98 12.42
CA LEU A 9 -1.62 -2.39 12.04
C LEU A 9 -2.92 -3.20 12.13
N LYS A 10 -3.99 -2.68 12.76
CA LYS A 10 -5.31 -3.36 12.76
C LYS A 10 -5.86 -3.56 11.34
N PHE A 11 -5.47 -2.70 10.39
CA PHE A 11 -5.89 -2.81 8.99
C PHE A 11 -5.26 -4.00 8.25
N SER A 12 -4.19 -4.63 8.76
CA SER A 12 -3.59 -5.80 8.10
C SER A 12 -4.50 -7.03 8.10
N LYS A 13 -5.52 -7.04 8.95
CA LYS A 13 -6.51 -8.12 9.04
C LYS A 13 -7.58 -8.05 7.95
N VAL A 14 -7.66 -6.93 7.22
CA VAL A 14 -8.65 -6.74 6.16
C VAL A 14 -8.15 -7.44 4.88
N PRO A 15 -8.99 -8.26 4.22
CA PRO A 15 -8.60 -8.93 2.99
C PRO A 15 -8.07 -7.96 1.93
N GLY A 16 -6.96 -8.34 1.28
CA GLY A 16 -6.30 -7.55 0.25
C GLY A 16 -5.36 -6.47 0.77
N ASN A 17 -5.46 -6.05 2.03
CA ASN A 17 -4.47 -5.13 2.61
C ASN A 17 -3.12 -5.83 2.81
N VAL A 18 -2.03 -5.08 2.65
CA VAL A 18 -0.67 -5.62 2.68
C VAL A 18 0.09 -5.02 3.85
N LEU A 19 0.50 -5.87 4.79
CA LEU A 19 1.43 -5.48 5.85
C LEU A 19 2.83 -5.31 5.25
N ILE A 20 3.48 -4.19 5.55
CA ILE A 20 4.84 -3.88 5.15
C ILE A 20 5.68 -3.54 6.37
N THR A 21 6.88 -4.09 6.42
CA THR A 21 7.85 -3.76 7.48
C THR A 21 8.45 -2.36 7.26
N ALA A 22 9.06 -1.82 8.32
CA ALA A 22 9.84 -0.58 8.23
C ALA A 22 10.95 -0.69 7.17
N GLN A 23 11.63 -1.84 7.12
CA GLN A 23 12.73 -2.09 6.18
C GLN A 23 12.26 -2.15 4.72
N GLU A 24 11.16 -2.86 4.43
CA GLU A 24 10.63 -2.96 3.07
C GLU A 24 10.12 -1.62 2.54
N SER A 25 9.61 -0.77 3.42
CA SER A 25 8.97 0.50 3.05
C SER A 25 9.90 1.72 3.12
N GLY A 26 11.00 1.63 3.87
CA GLY A 26 11.82 2.78 4.24
C GLY A 26 11.14 3.73 5.23
N LEU A 27 10.02 3.34 5.83
CA LEU A 27 9.30 4.11 6.85
C LEU A 27 9.86 3.82 8.25
N ASP A 28 9.67 4.75 9.18
CA ASP A 28 10.14 4.62 10.57
C ASP A 28 9.51 3.45 11.35
N LYS A 29 8.41 2.87 10.84
CA LYS A 29 7.67 1.79 11.49
C LYS A 29 6.91 0.94 10.48
N ALA A 30 6.62 -0.30 10.89
CA ALA A 30 5.73 -1.19 10.16
C ALA A 30 4.38 -0.50 9.89
N SER A 31 3.86 -0.72 8.70
CA SER A 31 2.66 -0.06 8.19
C SER A 31 1.84 -1.01 7.32
N VAL A 32 0.68 -0.57 6.88
CA VAL A 32 -0.24 -1.35 6.04
C VAL A 32 -0.64 -0.52 4.83
N ILE A 33 -0.49 -1.10 3.64
CA ILE A 33 -1.05 -0.56 2.40
C ILE A 33 -2.54 -0.93 2.39
N VAL A 34 -3.40 0.08 2.31
CA VAL A 34 -4.86 -0.08 2.33
C VAL A 34 -5.39 -0.04 0.91
N VAL A 35 -5.69 -1.21 0.33
CA VAL A 35 -6.04 -1.33 -1.10
C VAL A 35 -7.35 -0.64 -1.47
N SER A 36 -8.26 -0.49 -0.51
CA SER A 36 -9.52 0.25 -0.69
C SER A 36 -9.37 1.77 -0.71
N GLN A 37 -8.19 2.31 -0.34
CA GLN A 37 -7.89 3.73 -0.41
C GLN A 37 -7.20 4.09 -1.74
N LEU A 38 -7.77 3.63 -2.85
CA LEU A 38 -7.33 3.93 -4.20
C LEU A 38 -7.89 5.28 -4.66
N VAL A 39 -7.02 6.27 -4.86
CA VAL A 39 -7.42 7.63 -5.26
C VAL A 39 -6.58 8.19 -6.40
N ALA A 40 -7.16 9.10 -7.17
CA ALA A 40 -6.42 9.96 -8.08
C ALA A 40 -5.85 11.15 -7.29
N LEU A 41 -4.55 11.41 -7.46
CA LEU A 41 -3.84 12.50 -6.79
C LEU A 41 -3.01 13.24 -7.84
N ASP A 42 -2.94 14.56 -7.73
CA ASP A 42 -2.02 15.36 -8.52
C ASP A 42 -0.56 15.04 -8.13
N LYS A 43 0.34 14.99 -9.12
CA LYS A 43 1.76 14.74 -8.87
C LYS A 43 2.44 15.87 -8.10
N GLU A 44 1.91 17.09 -8.17
CA GLU A 44 2.42 18.25 -7.42
C GLU A 44 2.28 18.09 -5.90
N TRP A 45 1.42 17.18 -5.43
CA TRP A 45 1.21 16.92 -4.00
C TRP A 45 2.30 16.04 -3.38
N PHE A 46 3.18 15.43 -4.18
CA PHE A 46 4.29 14.64 -3.65
C PHE A 46 5.44 15.54 -3.19
N LEU A 47 5.81 15.41 -1.91
CA LEU A 47 6.89 16.21 -1.32
C LEU A 47 8.28 15.59 -1.56
N HIS A 48 8.47 14.34 -1.15
CA HIS A 48 9.73 13.63 -1.27
C HIS A 48 9.49 12.15 -1.54
N ARG A 49 10.43 11.52 -2.26
CA ARG A 49 10.43 10.09 -2.52
C ARG A 49 11.17 9.37 -1.39
N ILE A 50 10.52 8.43 -0.72
CA ILE A 50 11.13 7.61 0.33
C ILE A 50 12.01 6.52 -0.28
N GLY A 51 11.44 5.68 -1.13
CA GLY A 51 12.15 4.58 -1.77
C GLY A 51 11.25 3.71 -2.64
N PRO A 52 11.83 2.74 -3.35
CA PRO A 52 11.04 1.69 -4.01
C PRO A 52 10.48 0.70 -2.99
N ILE A 53 9.40 0.03 -3.35
CA ILE A 53 8.81 -1.09 -2.62
C ILE A 53 9.24 -2.40 -3.31
N PRO A 54 9.53 -3.50 -2.58
CA PRO A 54 9.87 -4.79 -3.19
C PRO A 54 8.78 -5.31 -4.13
N GLN A 55 9.17 -5.97 -5.22
CA GLN A 55 8.23 -6.50 -6.22
C GLN A 55 7.19 -7.44 -5.60
N LEU A 56 7.60 -8.31 -4.69
CA LEU A 56 6.69 -9.23 -3.99
C LEU A 56 5.56 -8.49 -3.27
N THR A 57 5.85 -7.33 -2.67
CA THR A 57 4.84 -6.50 -2.01
C THR A 57 3.89 -5.89 -3.03
N ILE A 58 4.39 -5.48 -4.21
CA ILE A 58 3.56 -4.99 -5.31
C ILE A 58 2.62 -6.08 -5.81
N ASP A 59 3.11 -7.31 -5.99
CA ASP A 59 2.29 -8.45 -6.45
C ASP A 59 1.14 -8.73 -5.47
N LEU A 60 1.39 -8.63 -4.16
CA LEU A 60 0.35 -8.76 -3.12
C LEU A 60 -0.68 -7.61 -3.19
N VAL A 61 -0.22 -6.39 -3.46
CA VAL A 61 -1.09 -5.22 -3.64
C VAL A 61 -1.99 -5.41 -4.87
N GLU A 62 -1.44 -5.86 -5.99
CA GLU A 62 -2.20 -6.15 -7.21
C GLU A 62 -3.23 -7.25 -6.98
N HIS A 63 -2.88 -8.30 -6.24
CA HIS A 63 -3.84 -9.32 -5.83
C HIS A 63 -4.98 -8.73 -4.99
N GLY A 64 -4.66 -7.85 -4.03
CA GLY A 64 -5.64 -7.14 -3.21
C GLY A 64 -6.55 -6.22 -4.02
N LEU A 65 -6.00 -5.53 -5.02
CA LEU A 65 -6.78 -4.73 -5.97
C LEU A 65 -7.69 -5.61 -6.84
N GLY A 66 -7.22 -6.77 -7.30
CA GLY A 66 -8.04 -7.74 -8.03
C GLY A 66 -9.24 -8.23 -7.23
N LEU A 67 -9.06 -8.47 -5.92
CA LEU A 67 -10.15 -8.79 -4.99
C LEU A 67 -11.18 -7.64 -4.88
N LEU A 68 -10.71 -6.39 -4.81
CA LEU A 68 -11.57 -5.21 -4.67
C LEU A 68 -12.33 -4.89 -5.96
N LEU A 69 -11.68 -5.01 -7.11
CA LEU A 69 -12.21 -4.60 -8.41
C LEU A 69 -12.94 -5.74 -9.15
N GLY A 70 -12.82 -6.98 -8.67
CA GLY A 70 -13.53 -8.13 -9.22
C GLY A 70 -12.92 -8.71 -10.50
N PHE A 71 -11.65 -8.42 -10.80
CA PHE A 71 -10.96 -8.91 -12.00
C PHE A 71 -10.04 -10.10 -11.71
N LYS A 72 -10.46 -10.99 -10.82
CA LYS A 72 -9.75 -12.24 -10.54
C LYS A 72 -9.93 -13.25 -11.66
#